data_AF-A0A7K3YYB0-F1
#
_entry.id   AF-A0A7K3YYB0-F1
#
_cell.length_a   1.000
_cell.length_b   1.000
_cell.length_c   1.000
_cell.angle_alpha   90.00
_cell.angle_beta   90.00
_cell.angle_gamma   90.00
#
_symmetry.space_group_name_H-M   'P 1'
#
loop_
_entity.id
_entity.type
_entity.pdbx_description
1 polymer ?
#
loop_
_entity_poly.entity_id
_entity_poly.type
_entity_poly.pdbx_seq_one_letter_code
_entity_poly.pdbx_strand_id
1 'polypeptide(L)'
;EFYSLTENPENVGGLDVLKDWLRLRERAFTGAAREYGLPAPKGIALIGIPGTGKSLTAKMIADLWHLPLLRLDVGALFGSLVGESEERTRRALSLAETIAPCILWVDEIEKAFAFGSGDAGTSQRVFAHLLTWMQDKTAPCFVVATANNVAALPPELLRKGRFDEIFFLDLPGTEERREIFTVHLRKRRCVPADFDLDLLARESEGFVGAEIEQTVIDAMYLSFNENMRRVTTADILACLKNQVPLSVSQRETVALLRGYLAEGRAVSASRRAPAHQQAPVNGHTIALETFDPART
;
A
#
# COMPACT_ATOMS: atom_id res chain seq x y z
N GLU A 1 13.58 4.92 -13.42
CA GLU A 1 14.38 5.86 -12.60
C GLU A 1 15.03 5.12 -11.44
N PHE A 2 16.19 5.59 -10.95
CA PHE A 2 16.91 5.03 -9.79
C PHE A 2 16.66 5.91 -8.56
N TYR A 3 16.39 5.29 -7.40
CA TYR A 3 16.11 6.00 -6.15
C TYR A 3 17.23 5.82 -5.13
N SER A 4 17.58 6.89 -4.41
CA SER A 4 18.39 6.80 -3.20
C SER A 4 17.52 6.26 -2.04
N LEU A 5 18.07 5.29 -1.31
CA LEU A 5 17.37 4.58 -0.24
C LEU A 5 17.55 5.36 1.06
N THR A 6 16.55 6.17 1.42
CA THR A 6 16.46 6.87 2.71
C THR A 6 15.28 6.41 3.57
N GLU A 7 14.45 5.52 3.01
CA GLU A 7 13.21 5.05 3.64
C GLU A 7 13.45 3.65 4.21
N ASN A 8 14.04 3.56 5.39
CA ASN A 8 14.21 2.30 6.10
C ASN A 8 12.91 1.84 6.78
N PRO A 9 12.81 0.58 7.25
CA PRO A 9 11.61 0.08 7.94
C PRO A 9 11.20 0.86 9.20
N GLU A 10 12.14 1.58 9.82
CA GLU A 10 11.89 2.43 11.00
C GLU A 10 11.25 3.77 10.61
N ASN A 11 11.41 4.19 9.35
CA ASN A 11 10.83 5.39 8.77
C ASN A 11 9.44 5.15 8.15
N VAL A 12 8.85 3.97 8.36
CA VAL A 12 7.49 3.62 7.93
C VAL A 12 6.72 3.16 9.17
N GLY A 13 5.65 3.84 9.57
CA GLY A 13 4.81 3.42 10.69
C GLY A 13 3.86 2.27 10.31
N GLY A 14 3.63 1.33 11.22
CA GLY A 14 2.71 0.21 11.05
C GLY A 14 3.17 -0.85 10.05
N LEU A 15 2.19 -1.51 9.41
CA LEU A 15 2.40 -2.54 8.38
C LEU A 15 3.13 -3.79 8.89
N ASP A 16 2.91 -4.16 10.14
CA ASP A 16 3.61 -5.25 10.83
C ASP A 16 3.59 -6.58 10.08
N VAL A 17 2.42 -7.02 9.58
CA VAL A 17 2.28 -8.31 8.90
C VAL A 17 3.11 -8.32 7.62
N LEU A 18 3.07 -7.22 6.88
CA LEU A 18 3.89 -7.04 5.68
C LEU A 18 5.39 -7.02 6.02
N LYS A 19 5.80 -6.25 7.04
CA LYS A 19 7.20 -6.17 7.46
C LYS A 19 7.74 -7.53 7.93
N ASP A 20 6.97 -8.28 8.70
CA ASP A 20 7.35 -9.62 9.14
C ASP A 20 7.50 -10.58 7.95
N TRP A 21 6.58 -10.52 6.98
CA TRP A 21 6.64 -11.30 5.76
C TRP A 21 7.89 -10.99 4.92
N LEU A 22 8.27 -9.71 4.85
CA LEU A 22 9.45 -9.23 4.14
C LEU A 22 10.76 -9.61 4.83
N ARG A 23 10.84 -9.48 6.16
CA ARG A 23 12.02 -9.89 6.95
C ARG A 23 12.32 -11.37 6.82
N LEU A 24 11.29 -12.21 6.81
CA LEU A 24 11.45 -13.65 6.59
C LEU A 24 12.14 -13.97 5.25
N ARG A 25 12.02 -13.09 4.26
CA ARG A 25 12.52 -13.26 2.89
C ARG A 25 13.76 -12.43 2.55
N GLU A 26 14.31 -11.70 3.53
CA GLU A 26 15.47 -10.83 3.33
C GLU A 26 16.68 -11.58 2.73
N ARG A 27 16.90 -12.83 3.16
CA ARG A 27 18.02 -13.65 2.68
C ARG A 27 17.72 -14.42 1.39
N ALA A 28 16.52 -14.29 0.81
CA ALA A 28 16.08 -15.12 -0.31
C ALA A 28 16.85 -14.86 -1.61
N PHE A 29 17.55 -13.72 -1.71
CA PHE A 29 18.35 -13.34 -2.88
C PHE A 29 19.83 -13.74 -2.78
N THR A 30 20.24 -14.37 -1.66
CA THR A 30 21.64 -14.76 -1.39
C THR A 30 22.05 -16.05 -2.10
N GLY A 31 23.37 -16.27 -2.26
CA GLY A 31 23.91 -17.54 -2.79
C GLY A 31 23.49 -18.76 -1.96
N ALA A 32 23.54 -18.64 -0.62
CA ALA A 32 23.12 -19.72 0.29
C ALA A 32 21.65 -20.13 0.12
N ALA A 33 20.75 -19.18 -0.17
CA ALA A 33 19.34 -19.50 -0.46
C ALA A 33 19.21 -20.33 -1.75
N ARG A 34 20.01 -20.02 -2.78
CA ARG A 34 20.04 -20.80 -4.03
C ARG A 34 20.59 -22.20 -3.82
N GLU A 35 21.68 -22.34 -3.05
CA GLU A 35 22.28 -23.64 -2.71
C GLU A 35 21.32 -24.52 -1.89
N TYR A 36 20.53 -23.93 -1.00
CA TYR A 36 19.47 -24.62 -0.28
C TYR A 36 18.33 -25.11 -1.20
N GLY A 37 18.17 -24.49 -2.37
CA GLY A 37 17.06 -24.76 -3.29
C GLY A 37 15.82 -23.92 -3.00
N LEU A 38 15.95 -22.77 -2.33
CA LEU A 38 14.83 -21.82 -2.19
C LEU A 38 14.53 -21.16 -3.54
N PRO A 39 13.27 -21.14 -4.00
CA PRO A 39 12.89 -20.32 -5.13
C PRO A 39 12.99 -18.84 -4.75
N ALA A 40 13.47 -18.02 -5.70
CA ALA A 40 13.47 -16.57 -5.52
C ALA A 40 12.02 -16.04 -5.45
N PRO A 41 11.69 -15.14 -4.50
CA PRO A 41 10.38 -14.50 -4.43
C PRO A 41 10.06 -13.78 -5.75
N LYS A 42 8.84 -13.95 -6.25
CA LYS A 42 8.37 -13.38 -7.50
C LYS A 42 7.95 -11.92 -7.34
N GLY A 43 7.21 -11.61 -6.28
CA GLY A 43 6.65 -10.28 -6.09
C GLY A 43 5.43 -10.21 -5.20
N ILE A 44 5.02 -8.98 -4.87
CA ILE A 44 3.80 -8.66 -4.14
C ILE A 44 2.96 -7.61 -4.88
N ALA A 45 1.66 -7.66 -4.67
CA ALA A 45 0.76 -6.56 -5.00
C ALA A 45 0.35 -5.82 -3.73
N LEU A 46 0.43 -4.50 -3.76
CA LEU A 46 0.01 -3.59 -2.71
C LEU A 46 -1.26 -2.88 -3.19
N ILE A 47 -2.39 -3.25 -2.60
CA ILE A 47 -3.69 -2.65 -2.90
C ILE A 47 -4.23 -1.97 -1.64
N GLY A 48 -5.21 -1.07 -1.79
CA GLY A 48 -5.92 -0.50 -0.66
C GLY A 48 -6.00 1.02 -0.72
N ILE A 49 -6.28 1.63 0.42
CA ILE A 49 -6.75 3.01 0.50
C ILE A 49 -5.64 3.98 0.01
N PRO A 50 -5.94 5.01 -0.80
CA PRO A 50 -4.96 6.01 -1.18
C PRO A 50 -4.32 6.69 0.03
N GLY A 51 -3.02 6.99 -0.04
CA GLY A 51 -2.31 7.68 1.06
C GLY A 51 -1.89 6.80 2.25
N THR A 52 -2.07 5.48 2.18
CA THR A 52 -1.62 4.52 3.22
C THR A 52 -0.17 4.04 3.05
N GLY A 53 0.59 4.60 2.11
CA GLY A 53 2.03 4.34 1.99
C GLY A 53 2.44 3.24 1.00
N LYS A 54 1.58 2.79 0.06
CA LYS A 54 1.92 1.77 -0.94
C LYS A 54 3.23 2.04 -1.70
N SER A 55 3.40 3.26 -2.23
CA SER A 55 4.63 3.66 -2.94
C SER A 55 5.83 3.80 -2.00
N LEU A 56 5.61 4.23 -0.75
CA LEU A 56 6.64 4.30 0.29
C LEU A 56 7.16 2.90 0.64
N THR A 57 6.27 1.91 0.73
CA THR A 57 6.59 0.51 0.98
C THR A 57 7.53 -0.07 -0.07
N ALA A 58 7.39 0.27 -1.35
CA ALA A 58 8.32 -0.20 -2.39
C ALA A 58 9.76 0.27 -2.13
N LYS A 59 9.93 1.52 -1.67
CA LYS A 59 11.22 2.08 -1.27
C LYS A 59 11.78 1.40 -0.02
N MET A 60 10.92 1.15 0.96
CA MET A 60 11.26 0.40 2.18
C MET A 60 11.77 -1.01 1.89
N ILE A 61 11.16 -1.73 0.95
CA ILE A 61 11.61 -3.08 0.59
C ILE A 61 13.02 -3.06 0.01
N ALA A 62 13.30 -2.10 -0.89
CA ALA A 62 14.60 -1.97 -1.50
C ALA A 62 15.70 -1.64 -0.46
N ASP A 63 15.38 -0.78 0.52
CA ASP A 63 16.27 -0.51 1.65
C ASP A 63 16.48 -1.74 2.54
N LEU A 64 15.39 -2.39 2.97
CA LEU A 64 15.41 -3.57 3.84
C LEU A 64 16.19 -4.74 3.23
N TRP A 65 16.09 -4.97 1.93
CA TRP A 65 16.78 -6.08 1.26
C TRP A 65 18.12 -5.66 0.64
N HIS A 66 18.49 -4.38 0.76
CA HIS A 66 19.69 -3.79 0.15
C HIS A 66 19.79 -4.08 -1.36
N LEU A 67 18.67 -3.97 -2.08
CA LEU A 67 18.57 -4.22 -3.51
C LEU A 67 18.29 -2.91 -4.30
N PRO A 68 18.80 -2.78 -5.54
CA PRO A 68 18.44 -1.68 -6.42
C PRO A 68 16.93 -1.58 -6.64
N LEU A 69 16.37 -0.36 -6.57
CA LEU A 69 14.98 -0.08 -6.90
C LEU A 69 14.85 0.51 -8.30
N LEU A 70 14.14 -0.19 -9.18
CA LEU A 70 13.78 0.25 -10.51
C LEU A 70 12.30 0.60 -10.55
N ARG A 71 11.96 1.87 -10.77
CA ARG A 71 10.56 2.27 -11.03
C ARG A 71 10.22 2.14 -12.50
N LEU A 72 9.17 1.38 -12.79
CA LEU A 72 8.52 1.28 -14.09
C LEU A 72 7.31 2.21 -14.09
N ASP A 73 7.41 3.29 -14.87
CA ASP A 73 6.29 4.19 -15.11
C ASP A 73 5.40 3.59 -16.19
N VAL A 74 4.22 3.12 -15.79
CA VAL A 74 3.25 2.49 -16.68
C VAL A 74 2.75 3.47 -17.75
N GLY A 75 2.63 4.76 -17.43
CA GLY A 75 2.22 5.78 -18.40
C GLY A 75 3.25 5.99 -19.51
N ALA A 76 4.54 5.89 -19.18
CA ALA A 76 5.63 6.03 -20.16
C ALA A 76 5.71 4.87 -21.16
N LEU A 77 5.09 3.72 -20.85
CA LEU A 77 5.05 2.57 -21.75
C LEU A 77 4.12 2.80 -22.94
N PHE A 78 3.09 3.63 -22.79
CA PHE A 78 2.09 3.84 -23.83
C PHE A 78 2.52 4.99 -24.77
N GLY A 79 2.92 4.63 -25.99
CA GLY A 79 3.20 5.57 -27.09
C GLY A 79 1.99 5.81 -27.98
N SER A 80 2.09 6.80 -28.88
CA SER A 80 1.04 7.11 -29.87
C SER A 80 1.00 6.14 -31.05
N LEU A 81 2.00 5.27 -31.19
CA LEU A 81 2.17 4.34 -32.32
C LEU A 81 1.92 2.88 -31.89
N VAL A 82 1.16 2.15 -32.69
CA VAL A 82 0.85 0.72 -32.48
C VAL A 82 2.15 -0.11 -32.52
N GLY A 83 2.39 -0.91 -31.49
CA GLY A 83 3.56 -1.81 -31.37
C GLY A 83 4.77 -1.21 -30.64
N GLU A 84 4.89 0.11 -30.56
CA GLU A 84 5.99 0.76 -29.83
C GLU A 84 5.93 0.46 -28.32
N SER A 85 4.71 0.39 -27.77
CA SER A 85 4.47 0.10 -26.36
C SER A 85 4.93 -1.31 -25.95
N GLU A 86 4.81 -2.30 -26.85
CA GLU A 86 5.25 -3.67 -26.60
C GLU A 86 6.78 -3.76 -26.58
N GLU A 87 7.45 -3.12 -27.53
CA GLU A 87 8.93 -3.09 -27.60
C GLU A 87 9.53 -2.32 -26.42
N ARG A 88 8.95 -1.17 -26.04
CA ARG A 88 9.34 -0.42 -24.84
C ARG A 88 9.21 -1.27 -23.58
N THR A 89 8.12 -2.03 -23.46
CA THR A 89 7.90 -2.95 -22.34
C THR A 89 8.96 -4.04 -22.31
N ARG A 90 9.22 -4.71 -23.44
CA ARG A 90 10.26 -5.74 -23.53
C ARG A 90 11.62 -5.19 -23.13
N ARG A 91 12.01 -4.03 -23.66
CA ARG A 91 13.28 -3.37 -23.33
C ARG A 91 13.39 -3.02 -21.86
N ALA A 92 12.32 -2.51 -21.24
CA ALA A 92 12.30 -2.18 -19.82
C ALA A 92 12.47 -3.43 -18.94
N LEU A 93 11.82 -4.54 -19.30
CA LEU A 93 11.94 -5.81 -18.58
C LEU A 93 13.33 -6.43 -18.74
N SER A 94 13.88 -6.45 -19.95
CA SER A 94 15.26 -6.93 -20.19
C SER A 94 16.30 -6.10 -19.43
N LEU A 95 16.08 -4.79 -19.27
CA LEU A 95 16.93 -3.96 -18.43
C LEU A 95 16.85 -4.37 -16.96
N ALA A 96 15.65 -4.65 -16.44
CA ALA A 96 15.49 -5.14 -15.08
C ALA A 96 16.20 -6.47 -14.84
N GLU A 97 16.12 -7.41 -15.80
CA GLU A 97 16.82 -8.69 -15.73
C GLU A 97 18.35 -8.52 -15.72
N THR A 98 18.87 -7.56 -16.51
CA THR A 98 20.31 -7.25 -16.56
C THR A 98 20.83 -6.72 -15.22
N ILE A 99 19.97 -6.04 -14.45
CA ILE A 99 20.32 -5.43 -13.16
C ILE A 99 20.14 -6.42 -11.99
N ALA A 100 19.48 -7.56 -12.21
CA ALA A 100 19.09 -8.49 -11.14
C ALA A 100 20.31 -8.97 -10.30
N PRO A 101 20.16 -9.15 -8.97
CA PRO A 101 18.92 -9.07 -8.19
C PRO A 101 18.47 -7.62 -7.93
N CYS A 102 17.17 -7.35 -8.11
CA CYS A 102 16.61 -6.00 -7.96
C CYS A 102 15.14 -6.02 -7.57
N ILE A 103 14.63 -4.88 -7.12
CA ILE A 103 13.20 -4.60 -6.95
C ILE A 103 12.69 -3.85 -8.18
N LEU A 104 11.67 -4.39 -8.86
CA LEU A 104 10.95 -3.71 -9.92
C LEU A 104 9.62 -3.20 -9.37
N TRP A 105 9.51 -1.88 -9.16
CA TRP A 105 8.29 -1.23 -8.72
C TRP A 105 7.45 -0.78 -9.91
N VAL A 106 6.29 -1.40 -10.08
CA VAL A 106 5.27 -1.04 -11.07
C VAL A 106 4.22 -0.19 -10.36
N ASP A 107 4.32 1.13 -10.53
CA ASP A 107 3.45 2.07 -9.82
C ASP A 107 2.12 2.27 -10.56
N GLU A 108 1.02 2.28 -9.79
CA GLU A 108 -0.34 2.52 -10.28
C GLU A 108 -0.67 1.65 -11.49
N ILE A 109 -0.52 0.34 -11.31
CA ILE A 109 -0.65 -0.66 -12.37
C ILE A 109 -2.04 -0.64 -13.03
N GLU A 110 -3.05 -0.13 -12.34
CA GLU A 110 -4.39 0.10 -12.88
C GLU A 110 -4.43 1.10 -14.04
N LYS A 111 -3.48 2.04 -14.11
CA LYS A 111 -3.43 3.05 -15.16
C LYS A 111 -3.27 2.41 -16.53
N ALA A 112 -2.62 1.25 -16.62
CA ALA A 112 -2.54 0.47 -17.86
C ALA A 112 -3.91 0.13 -18.47
N PHE A 113 -4.94 0.01 -17.64
CA PHE A 113 -6.29 -0.39 -18.07
C PHE A 113 -7.23 0.78 -18.29
N ALA A 114 -6.89 1.96 -17.77
CA ALA A 114 -7.67 3.18 -17.99
C ALA A 114 -7.63 3.66 -19.46
N PHE A 115 -6.60 3.28 -20.22
CA PHE A 115 -6.45 3.62 -21.65
C PHE A 115 -7.31 2.76 -22.61
N GLY A 116 -8.05 1.78 -22.09
CA GLY A 116 -8.67 0.70 -22.87
C GLY A 116 -9.82 1.06 -23.82
N SER A 117 -10.39 2.28 -23.75
CA SER A 117 -11.55 2.64 -24.59
C SER A 117 -11.20 3.10 -26.02
N GLY A 118 -9.92 3.30 -26.36
CA GLY A 118 -9.49 3.76 -27.70
C GLY A 118 -8.27 3.07 -28.33
N ASP A 119 -7.62 2.12 -27.64
CA ASP A 119 -6.22 1.74 -27.93
C ASP A 119 -6.03 0.38 -28.66
N ALA A 120 -7.03 -0.07 -29.44
CA ALA A 120 -6.97 -1.31 -30.26
C ALA A 120 -6.39 -2.56 -29.55
N GLY A 121 -6.59 -2.68 -28.23
CA GLY A 121 -6.09 -3.80 -27.41
C GLY A 121 -4.58 -3.77 -27.10
N THR A 122 -3.86 -2.70 -27.44
CA THR A 122 -2.42 -2.54 -27.16
C THR A 122 -2.14 -2.64 -25.66
N SER A 123 -2.93 -1.96 -24.83
CA SER A 123 -2.75 -1.97 -23.37
C SER A 123 -2.94 -3.35 -22.76
N GLN A 124 -3.89 -4.15 -23.27
CA GLN A 124 -4.07 -5.55 -22.85
C GLN A 124 -2.88 -6.43 -23.24
N ARG A 125 -2.30 -6.26 -24.44
CA ARG A 125 -1.14 -7.05 -24.90
C ARG A 125 0.13 -6.74 -24.11
N VAL A 126 0.44 -5.46 -23.91
CA VAL A 126 1.55 -4.99 -23.05
C VAL A 126 1.43 -5.61 -21.66
N PHE A 127 0.22 -5.60 -21.11
CA PHE A 127 -0.02 -6.15 -19.79
C PHE A 127 0.11 -7.67 -19.72
N ALA A 128 -0.47 -8.37 -20.70
CA ALA A 128 -0.33 -9.82 -20.81
C ALA A 128 1.15 -10.23 -20.89
N HIS A 129 1.97 -9.46 -21.61
CA HIS A 129 3.42 -9.66 -21.67
C HIS A 129 4.08 -9.46 -20.30
N LEU A 130 3.76 -8.39 -19.56
CA LEU A 130 4.27 -8.17 -18.20
C LEU A 130 3.91 -9.35 -17.27
N LEU A 131 2.65 -9.83 -17.30
CA LEU A 131 2.22 -10.96 -16.47
C LEU A 131 2.88 -12.28 -16.82
N THR A 132 3.14 -12.49 -18.11
CA THR A 132 3.82 -13.69 -18.62
C THR A 132 5.27 -13.66 -18.14
N TRP A 133 5.96 -12.53 -18.35
CA TRP A 133 7.31 -12.32 -17.84
C TRP A 133 7.41 -12.52 -16.33
N MET A 134 6.45 -12.01 -15.55
CA MET A 134 6.43 -12.21 -14.09
C MET A 134 6.39 -13.69 -13.67
N GLN A 135 5.80 -14.57 -14.49
CA GLN A 135 5.77 -16.01 -14.23
C GLN A 135 7.01 -16.74 -14.70
N ASP A 136 7.51 -16.37 -15.87
CA ASP A 136 8.51 -17.15 -16.60
C ASP A 136 9.94 -16.66 -16.33
N LYS A 137 10.11 -15.46 -15.74
CA LYS A 137 11.43 -14.90 -15.44
C LYS A 137 12.23 -15.84 -14.53
N THR A 138 13.47 -16.08 -14.93
CA THR A 138 14.47 -16.80 -14.12
C THR A 138 15.37 -15.83 -13.36
N ALA A 139 15.48 -14.59 -13.85
CA ALA A 139 16.21 -13.52 -13.19
C ALA A 139 15.55 -13.18 -11.83
N PRO A 140 16.33 -12.95 -10.77
CA PRO A 140 15.84 -12.67 -9.43
C PRO A 140 15.36 -11.21 -9.28
N CYS A 141 14.37 -10.82 -10.08
CA CYS A 141 13.67 -9.55 -9.98
C CYS A 141 12.44 -9.72 -9.08
N PHE A 142 12.35 -8.99 -7.97
CA PHE A 142 11.15 -8.97 -7.14
C PHE A 142 10.22 -7.85 -7.60
N VAL A 143 8.98 -8.18 -7.98
CA VAL A 143 8.03 -7.19 -8.47
C VAL A 143 7.18 -6.63 -7.33
N VAL A 144 7.13 -5.31 -7.18
CA VAL A 144 6.18 -4.63 -6.28
C VAL A 144 5.20 -3.87 -7.15
N ALA A 145 3.95 -4.33 -7.23
CA ALA A 145 2.90 -3.64 -7.97
C ALA A 145 2.03 -2.84 -6.99
N THR A 146 1.75 -1.56 -7.26
CA THR A 146 0.81 -0.77 -6.45
C THR A 146 -0.49 -0.54 -7.22
N ALA A 147 -1.63 -0.52 -6.52
CA ALA A 147 -2.90 -0.10 -7.10
C ALA A 147 -3.79 0.65 -6.11
N ASN A 148 -4.41 1.74 -6.57
CA ASN A 148 -5.43 2.50 -5.86
C ASN A 148 -6.85 2.12 -6.33
N ASN A 149 -7.03 1.87 -7.63
CA ASN A 149 -8.31 1.41 -8.19
C ASN A 149 -8.28 -0.08 -8.54
N VAL A 150 -8.58 -0.92 -7.55
CA VAL A 150 -8.58 -2.38 -7.71
C VAL A 150 -9.66 -2.85 -8.69
N ALA A 151 -10.77 -2.11 -8.84
CA ALA A 151 -11.85 -2.47 -9.76
C ALA A 151 -11.47 -2.35 -11.23
N ALA A 152 -10.44 -1.54 -11.56
CA ALA A 152 -9.90 -1.44 -12.91
C ALA A 152 -8.91 -2.57 -13.25
N LEU A 153 -8.51 -3.37 -12.26
CA LEU A 153 -7.60 -4.48 -12.49
C LEU A 153 -8.34 -5.70 -13.06
N PRO A 154 -7.76 -6.40 -14.05
CA PRO A 154 -8.28 -7.69 -14.49
C PRO A 154 -8.27 -8.68 -13.32
N PRO A 155 -9.36 -9.47 -13.12
CA PRO A 155 -9.43 -10.46 -12.04
C PRO A 155 -8.26 -11.45 -12.03
N GLU A 156 -7.66 -11.72 -13.19
CA GLU A 156 -6.51 -12.60 -13.38
C GLU A 156 -5.28 -12.15 -12.57
N LEU A 157 -5.11 -10.84 -12.33
CA LEU A 157 -4.04 -10.30 -11.49
C LEU A 157 -4.18 -10.66 -10.02
N LEU A 158 -5.43 -10.76 -9.56
CA LEU A 158 -5.76 -11.01 -8.16
C LEU A 158 -5.83 -12.51 -7.85
N ARG A 159 -5.54 -13.37 -8.83
CA ARG A 159 -5.48 -14.82 -8.62
C ARG A 159 -4.17 -15.21 -7.92
N LYS A 160 -4.29 -16.06 -6.91
CA LYS A 160 -3.13 -16.64 -6.20
C LYS A 160 -2.19 -17.33 -7.19
N GLY A 161 -0.89 -17.12 -7.00
CA GLY A 161 0.19 -17.69 -7.83
C GLY A 161 0.82 -16.69 -8.81
N ARG A 162 0.18 -15.55 -9.09
CA ARG A 162 0.79 -14.47 -9.89
C ARG A 162 1.77 -13.62 -9.09
N PHE A 163 1.32 -13.23 -7.90
CA PHE A 163 2.15 -12.70 -6.83
C PHE A 163 2.29 -13.77 -5.75
N ASP A 164 3.38 -13.67 -4.98
CA ASP A 164 3.56 -14.50 -3.78
C ASP A 164 2.54 -14.12 -2.71
N GLU A 165 2.16 -12.84 -2.64
CA GLU A 165 1.12 -12.33 -1.76
C GLU A 165 0.49 -11.03 -2.30
N ILE A 166 -0.78 -10.80 -1.95
CA ILE A 166 -1.50 -9.56 -2.21
C ILE A 166 -1.84 -8.92 -0.87
N PHE A 167 -1.18 -7.80 -0.55
CA PHE A 167 -1.39 -7.08 0.69
C PHE A 167 -2.38 -5.93 0.51
N PHE A 168 -3.34 -5.86 1.42
CA PHE A 168 -4.27 -4.75 1.57
C PHE A 168 -3.79 -3.79 2.65
N LEU A 169 -3.53 -2.54 2.26
CA LEU A 169 -3.17 -1.45 3.16
C LEU A 169 -4.44 -0.65 3.50
N ASP A 170 -4.95 -0.85 4.72
CA ASP A 170 -6.12 -0.18 5.27
C ASP A 170 -5.72 1.11 6.02
N LEU A 171 -6.71 1.80 6.57
CA LEU A 171 -6.51 2.90 7.50
C LEU A 171 -5.66 2.43 8.69
N PRO A 172 -4.66 3.21 9.11
CA PRO A 172 -3.82 2.86 10.24
C PRO A 172 -4.63 2.79 11.54
N GLY A 173 -4.38 1.76 12.35
CA GLY A 173 -4.89 1.66 13.72
C GLY A 173 -4.26 2.72 14.65
N THR A 174 -4.75 2.84 15.88
CA THR A 174 -4.26 3.85 16.84
C THR A 174 -2.76 3.76 17.08
N GLU A 175 -2.24 2.55 17.28
CA GLU A 175 -0.79 2.35 17.47
C GLU A 175 0.00 2.74 16.21
N GLU A 176 -0.46 2.34 15.04
CA GLU A 176 0.18 2.70 13.77
C GLU A 176 0.17 4.21 13.56
N ARG A 177 -0.90 4.93 13.92
CA ARG A 177 -0.95 6.39 13.87
C ARG A 177 0.07 7.03 14.81
N ARG A 178 0.28 6.47 16.01
CA ARG A 178 1.33 6.90 16.95
C ARG A 178 2.72 6.79 16.32
N GLU A 179 3.00 5.66 15.68
CA GLU A 179 4.25 5.43 14.95
C GLU A 179 4.40 6.39 13.76
N ILE A 180 3.33 6.60 12.98
CA ILE A 180 3.32 7.53 11.84
C ILE A 180 3.63 8.96 12.31
N PHE A 181 2.98 9.47 13.37
CA PHE A 181 3.32 10.78 13.95
C PHE A 181 4.78 10.85 14.38
N THR A 182 5.27 9.81 15.06
CA THR A 182 6.67 9.72 15.52
C THR A 182 7.65 9.89 14.34
N VAL A 183 7.41 9.15 13.25
CA VAL A 183 8.22 9.24 12.02
C VAL A 183 8.18 10.64 11.43
N HIS A 184 6.99 11.21 11.23
CA HIS A 184 6.87 12.52 10.57
C HIS A 184 7.47 13.64 11.42
N LEU A 185 7.33 13.60 12.74
CA LEU A 185 7.98 14.54 13.67
C LEU A 185 9.51 14.45 13.61
N ARG A 186 10.08 13.23 13.62
CA ARG A 186 11.54 13.03 13.48
C ARG A 186 12.08 13.57 12.16
N LYS A 187 11.40 13.27 11.03
CA LYS A 187 11.77 13.80 9.70
C LYS A 187 11.81 15.33 9.67
N ARG A 188 11.03 15.99 10.54
CA ARG A 188 10.93 17.46 10.67
C ARG A 188 11.76 18.03 11.82
N ARG A 189 12.73 17.26 12.32
CA ARG A 189 13.65 17.67 13.41
C ARG A 189 12.93 18.04 14.72
N CYS A 190 11.72 17.54 14.92
CA CYS A 190 11.00 17.63 16.18
C CYS A 190 11.37 16.42 17.06
N VAL A 191 11.35 16.60 18.37
CA VAL A 191 11.56 15.51 19.34
C VAL A 191 10.19 14.91 19.68
N PRO A 192 9.86 13.66 19.28
CA PRO A 192 8.51 13.12 19.49
C PRO A 192 8.07 13.08 20.96
N ALA A 193 9.01 12.99 21.90
CA ALA A 193 8.72 13.01 23.34
C ALA A 193 8.14 14.35 23.84
N ASP A 194 8.26 15.42 23.06
CA ASP A 194 7.66 16.72 23.38
C ASP A 194 6.17 16.80 23.00
N PHE A 195 5.60 15.72 22.43
CA PHE A 195 4.24 15.66 21.94
C PHE A 195 3.43 14.57 22.63
N ASP A 196 2.17 14.84 22.95
CA ASP A 196 1.20 13.81 23.38
C ASP A 196 0.75 12.97 22.18
N LEU A 197 1.55 11.96 21.84
CA LEU A 197 1.30 11.09 20.68
C LEU A 197 0.04 10.23 20.84
N ASP A 198 -0.33 9.87 22.07
CA ASP A 198 -1.54 9.09 22.34
C ASP A 198 -2.80 9.93 22.10
N LEU A 199 -2.78 11.21 22.47
CA LEU A 199 -3.84 12.15 22.11
C LEU A 199 -3.91 12.37 20.59
N LEU A 200 -2.78 12.63 19.93
CA LEU A 200 -2.76 12.80 18.46
C LEU A 200 -3.28 11.55 17.73
N ALA A 201 -2.88 10.35 18.18
CA ALA A 201 -3.35 9.11 17.60
C ALA A 201 -4.85 8.89 17.79
N ARG A 202 -5.43 9.27 18.93
CA ARG A 202 -6.88 9.20 19.17
C ARG A 202 -7.66 10.19 18.30
N GLU A 203 -7.21 11.44 18.25
CA GLU A 203 -7.90 12.52 17.52
C GLU A 203 -7.75 12.44 15.99
N SER A 204 -6.88 11.58 15.49
CA SER A 204 -6.67 11.30 14.07
C SER A 204 -7.34 10.01 13.60
N GLU A 205 -8.35 9.50 14.32
CA GLU A 205 -9.10 8.34 13.87
C GLU A 205 -9.67 8.55 12.46
N GLY A 206 -9.45 7.58 11.57
CA GLY A 206 -9.90 7.63 10.19
C GLY A 206 -8.95 8.33 9.22
N PHE A 207 -7.86 8.94 9.68
CA PHE A 207 -6.85 9.57 8.83
C PHE A 207 -5.91 8.53 8.21
N VAL A 208 -5.48 8.76 6.97
CA VAL A 208 -4.39 8.01 6.35
C VAL A 208 -3.03 8.65 6.66
N GLY A 209 -1.94 7.91 6.42
CA GLY A 209 -0.58 8.40 6.71
C GLY A 209 -0.25 9.73 6.03
N ALA A 210 -0.68 9.91 4.78
CA ALA A 210 -0.49 11.18 4.05
C ALA A 210 -1.23 12.38 4.69
N GLU A 211 -2.41 12.17 5.27
CA GLU A 211 -3.17 13.24 5.95
C GLU A 211 -2.53 13.58 7.30
N ILE A 212 -2.03 12.58 8.03
CA ILE A 212 -1.25 12.79 9.25
C ILE A 212 0.01 13.60 8.94
N GLU A 213 0.73 13.22 7.88
CA GLU A 213 1.89 13.97 7.42
C GLU A 213 1.56 15.44 7.14
N GLN A 214 0.50 15.67 6.38
CA GLN A 214 0.07 17.01 6.00
C GLN A 214 -0.32 17.84 7.22
N THR A 215 -1.03 17.25 8.18
CA THR A 215 -1.41 17.90 9.44
C THR A 215 -0.17 18.40 10.20
N VAL A 216 0.89 17.58 10.28
CA VAL A 216 2.14 18.01 10.94
C VAL A 216 2.78 19.17 10.18
N ILE A 217 2.77 19.15 8.85
CA ILE A 217 3.28 20.25 8.01
C ILE A 217 2.48 21.54 8.24
N ASP A 218 1.15 21.46 8.25
CA ASP A 218 0.27 22.61 8.44
C ASP A 218 0.51 23.26 9.82
N ALA A 219 0.66 22.44 10.86
CA ALA A 219 0.98 22.91 12.21
C ALA A 219 2.34 23.61 12.29
N MET A 220 3.33 23.15 11.50
CA MET A 220 4.61 23.84 11.37
C MET A 220 4.47 25.19 10.68
N TYR A 221 3.65 25.31 9.63
CA TYR A 221 3.37 26.60 9.00
C TYR A 221 2.70 27.58 9.96
N LEU A 222 1.73 27.10 10.76
CA LEU A 222 1.08 27.92 11.80
C LEU A 222 2.12 28.46 12.79
N SER A 223 2.93 27.56 13.37
CA SER A 223 3.93 27.91 14.39
C SER A 223 5.04 28.80 13.83
N PHE A 224 5.43 28.59 12.57
CA PHE A 224 6.43 29.41 11.90
C PHE A 224 5.97 30.86 11.73
N ASN A 225 4.72 31.06 11.32
CA ASN A 225 4.14 32.39 11.14
C ASN A 225 3.85 33.10 12.46
N GLU A 226 3.71 32.35 13.56
CA GLU A 226 3.60 32.89 14.93
C GLU A 226 4.99 33.10 15.57
N ASN A 227 5.81 33.93 14.91
CA ASN A 227 7.15 34.31 15.36
C ASN A 227 8.15 33.15 15.45
N MET A 228 8.09 32.19 14.53
CA MET A 228 9.02 31.05 14.46
C MET A 228 9.07 30.23 15.76
N ARG A 229 7.97 30.16 16.49
CA ARG A 229 7.89 29.34 17.70
C ARG A 229 7.95 27.85 17.34
N ARG A 230 8.30 27.03 18.33
CA ARG A 230 8.25 25.57 18.19
C ARG A 230 6.80 25.11 18.01
N VAL A 231 6.62 24.13 17.14
CA VAL A 231 5.35 23.42 16.97
C VAL A 231 5.05 22.57 18.20
N THR A 232 3.78 22.51 18.58
CA THR A 232 3.31 21.81 19.78
C THR A 232 2.18 20.83 19.42
N THR A 233 1.80 19.97 20.37
CA THR A 233 0.60 19.12 20.24
C THR A 233 -0.66 19.94 19.94
N ALA A 234 -0.82 21.11 20.55
CA ALA A 234 -2.01 21.94 20.36
C ALA A 234 -2.17 22.43 18.91
N ASP A 235 -1.06 22.72 18.24
CA ASP A 235 -1.06 23.16 16.84
C ASP A 235 -1.53 22.04 15.91
N ILE A 236 -0.99 20.83 16.11
CA ILE A 236 -1.36 19.65 15.33
C ILE A 236 -2.84 19.33 15.55
N LEU A 237 -3.33 19.39 16.80
CA LEU A 237 -4.74 19.18 17.10
C LEU A 237 -5.65 20.24 16.45
N ALA A 238 -5.22 21.50 16.40
CA ALA A 238 -5.97 22.55 15.72
C ALA A 238 -6.07 22.28 14.21
N CYS A 239 -4.99 21.80 13.58
CA CYS A 239 -4.99 21.40 12.18
C CYS A 239 -5.88 20.17 11.93
N LEU A 240 -5.82 19.13 12.78
CA LEU A 240 -6.66 17.93 12.65
C LEU A 240 -8.15 18.28 12.63
N LYS A 241 -8.60 19.17 13.53
CA LYS A 241 -10.01 19.59 13.63
C LYS A 241 -10.53 20.30 12.38
N ASN A 242 -9.65 20.86 11.57
CA ASN A 242 -10.01 21.58 10.35
C ASN A 242 -9.97 20.68 9.09
N GLN A 243 -9.58 19.41 9.22
CA GLN A 243 -9.52 18.46 8.12
C GLN A 243 -10.67 17.44 8.20
N VAL A 244 -11.23 17.11 7.03
CA VAL A 244 -12.17 15.99 6.90
C VAL A 244 -11.40 14.79 6.35
N PRO A 245 -11.24 13.70 7.12
CA PRO A 245 -10.42 12.58 6.69
C PRO A 245 -11.01 11.87 5.47
N LEU A 246 -10.13 11.26 4.67
CA LEU A 246 -10.47 10.50 3.46
C LEU A 246 -11.49 9.40 3.74
N SER A 247 -11.41 8.76 4.90
CA SER A 247 -12.37 7.73 5.32
C SER A 247 -13.81 8.23 5.45
N VAL A 248 -13.99 9.53 5.69
CA VAL A 248 -15.30 10.19 5.75
C VAL A 248 -15.68 10.72 4.36
N SER A 249 -14.78 11.47 3.71
CA SER A 249 -15.08 12.10 2.40
C SER A 249 -15.23 11.10 1.25
N GLN A 250 -14.56 9.94 1.33
CA GLN A 250 -14.60 8.86 0.33
C GLN A 250 -15.05 7.53 0.93
N ARG A 251 -16.03 7.57 1.84
CA ARG A 251 -16.53 6.39 2.57
C ARG A 251 -16.92 5.22 1.66
N GLU A 252 -17.61 5.51 0.56
CA GLU A 252 -18.06 4.49 -0.40
C GLU A 252 -16.87 3.77 -1.06
N THR A 253 -15.87 4.52 -1.50
CA THR A 253 -14.63 3.98 -2.06
C THR A 253 -13.88 3.12 -1.05
N VAL A 254 -13.78 3.57 0.20
CA VAL A 254 -13.15 2.80 1.28
C VAL A 254 -13.90 1.50 1.54
N ALA A 255 -15.23 1.54 1.61
CA ALA A 255 -16.06 0.36 1.82
C ALA A 255 -15.90 -0.66 0.67
N LEU A 256 -15.90 -0.18 -0.58
CA LEU A 256 -15.68 -1.02 -1.77
C LEU A 256 -14.31 -1.70 -1.72
N LEU A 257 -13.24 -0.95 -1.41
CA LEU A 257 -11.89 -1.49 -1.30
C LEU A 257 -11.79 -2.54 -0.19
N ARG A 258 -12.40 -2.31 0.98
CA ARG A 258 -12.45 -3.29 2.08
C ARG A 258 -13.21 -4.56 1.71
N GLY A 259 -14.12 -4.52 0.74
CA GLY A 259 -14.76 -5.70 0.17
C GLY A 259 -13.75 -6.74 -0.33
N TYR A 260 -12.66 -6.31 -0.98
CA TYR A 260 -11.61 -7.22 -1.47
C TYR A 260 -10.90 -7.98 -0.34
N LEU A 261 -10.73 -7.33 0.83
CA LEU A 261 -10.20 -7.98 2.02
C LEU A 261 -11.20 -8.97 2.61
N ALA A 262 -12.48 -8.61 2.68
CA ALA A 262 -13.55 -9.47 3.20
C ALA A 262 -13.77 -10.73 2.35
N GLU A 263 -13.63 -10.60 1.03
CA GLU A 263 -13.74 -11.70 0.07
C GLU A 263 -12.49 -12.60 0.01
N GLY A 264 -11.45 -12.30 0.81
CA GLY A 264 -10.22 -13.11 0.86
C GLY A 264 -9.33 -12.98 -0.38
N ARG A 265 -9.49 -11.91 -1.17
CA ARG A 265 -8.65 -11.61 -2.35
C ARG A 265 -7.30 -11.00 -1.98
N ALA A 266 -7.13 -10.56 -0.74
CA ALA A 266 -5.90 -9.99 -0.20
C ALA A 266 -5.78 -10.29 1.30
N VAL A 267 -4.57 -10.21 1.84
CA VAL A 267 -4.28 -10.27 3.27
C VAL A 267 -4.04 -8.87 3.83
N SER A 268 -4.42 -8.62 5.08
CA SER A 268 -4.13 -7.33 5.73
C SER A 268 -2.62 -7.13 5.88
N ALA A 269 -2.11 -5.96 5.50
CA ALA A 269 -0.72 -5.58 5.74
C ALA A 269 -0.43 -5.28 7.21
N SER A 270 -1.47 -4.96 7.98
CA SER A 270 -1.39 -4.59 9.39
C SER A 270 -2.00 -5.67 10.27
N ARG A 271 -1.51 -5.78 11.52
CA ARG A 271 -2.13 -6.65 12.53
C ARG A 271 -3.46 -6.03 12.92
N ARG A 272 -4.54 -6.82 12.88
CA ARG A 272 -5.82 -6.36 13.46
C ARG A 272 -5.63 -6.25 14.97
N ALA A 273 -5.98 -5.09 15.53
CA ALA A 273 -6.23 -5.02 16.97
C ALA A 273 -7.32 -6.04 17.32
N PRO A 274 -7.22 -6.77 18.44
CA PRO A 274 -8.32 -7.62 18.90
C PRO A 274 -9.58 -6.76 18.97
N ALA A 275 -10.65 -7.22 18.33
CA ALA A 275 -11.88 -6.46 18.21
C ALA A 275 -12.46 -6.15 19.59
N HIS A 276 -12.32 -4.92 20.06
CA HIS A 276 -13.25 -4.38 21.04
C HIS A 276 -14.60 -4.20 20.31
N GLN A 277 -15.49 -5.15 20.57
CA GLN A 277 -16.95 -5.09 20.41
C GLN A 277 -17.47 -3.94 19.54
N GLN A 278 -17.48 -4.13 18.22
CA GLN A 278 -18.45 -3.44 17.39
C GLN A 278 -19.83 -4.00 17.78
N ALA A 279 -20.65 -3.16 18.39
CA ALA A 279 -22.02 -3.50 18.76
C ALA A 279 -22.78 -4.04 17.52
N PRO A 280 -23.63 -5.06 17.69
CA PRO A 280 -24.35 -5.63 16.56
C PRO A 280 -25.27 -4.57 15.94
N VAL A 281 -25.20 -4.46 14.62
CA VAL A 281 -26.19 -3.74 13.82
C VAL A 281 -27.54 -4.43 14.05
N ASN A 282 -28.50 -3.70 14.61
CA ASN A 282 -29.87 -4.18 14.85
C ASN A 282 -30.52 -4.60 13.51
N GLY A 283 -30.44 -5.90 13.20
CA GLY A 283 -31.29 -6.55 12.22
C GLY A 283 -32.56 -7.03 12.91
N HIS A 284 -33.67 -6.34 12.68
CA HIS A 284 -35.00 -6.84 13.01
C HIS A 284 -35.20 -8.22 12.39
N THR A 285 -35.11 -9.27 13.20
CA THR A 285 -35.57 -10.60 12.82
C THR A 285 -37.04 -10.70 13.22
N ILE A 286 -37.91 -10.72 12.21
CA ILE A 286 -39.32 -11.07 12.36
C ILE A 286 -39.35 -12.53 12.83
N ALA A 287 -39.82 -12.76 14.06
CA ALA A 287 -40.07 -14.10 14.55
C ALA A 287 -41.30 -14.67 13.81
N LEU A 288 -41.08 -15.71 13.01
CA LEU A 288 -42.15 -16.60 12.59
C LEU A 288 -42.56 -17.43 13.81
N GLU A 289 -43.71 -17.11 14.40
CA GLU A 289 -44.34 -17.96 15.40
C GLU A 289 -44.69 -19.31 14.75
N THR A 290 -44.10 -20.37 15.30
CA THR A 290 -44.46 -21.75 14.98
C THR A 290 -45.71 -22.10 15.77
N PHE A 291 -46.75 -22.50 15.04
CA PHE A 291 -48.03 -22.96 15.55
C PHE A 291 -47.83 -24.31 16.27
N ASP A 292 -48.15 -24.39 17.56
CA ASP A 292 -48.15 -25.63 18.36
C ASP A 292 -49.60 -26.15 18.50
N PRO A 293 -49.97 -27.31 17.92
CA PRO A 293 -51.34 -27.82 17.95
C PRO A 293 -51.64 -28.70 19.18
N ALA A 294 -50.92 -28.56 20.29
CA ALA A 294 -51.13 -29.38 21.49
C ALA A 294 -51.41 -28.58 22.77
N ARG A 295 -52.40 -27.66 22.74
CA ARG A 295 -53.10 -27.21 23.95
C ARG A 295 -54.60 -27.03 23.69
N THR A 296 -55.37 -27.86 24.37
CA THR A 296 -56.82 -27.75 24.57
C THR A 296 -57.15 -26.64 25.56
#